data_AF-A0A7Y5RX43-F1
#
_entry.id   AF-A0A7Y5RX43-F1
#
_cell.length_a   1.000
_cell.length_b   1.000
_cell.length_c   1.000
_cell.angle_alpha   90.00
_cell.angle_beta   90.00
_cell.angle_gamma   90.00
#
_symmetry.space_group_name_H-M   'P 1'
#
loop_
_entity.id
_entity.type
_entity.pdbx_description
1 polymer ?
#
loop_
_entity_poly.entity_id
_entity_poly.type
_entity_poly.pdbx_seq_one_letter_code
_entity_poly.pdbx_strand_id
1 'polypeptide(L)'
;MSRNSRRAERHRAKRMEKHRMMQRARSVSPYRRAAAQGEVTACYVNEHWRDNGMAAVFVLRGAPGRGMSMASYLVDIWCLGLKDAWGRLQYSRAEFDKVIERQLLTNALVRLDIETARRIVFGGIRFAKQNGFRLPHKYERWTAMLGPEPDPESLDMSIFGKDGKLFFVGQLSDLNERLIRSTPQEFVRRPDVEWALEADADSAEDMGEAGYDSAAWEAACDALVDERAADMSRRCRDWLTSRNQVPHPMLHEAWRGVLNAVSDFDEERIADLDAPDISLGAWQDFEYRAANFIDADPDDEDRIESILDAIRQAMAYMRERGVPFDFKEEYVRVQREAISSTAK
;
A
#
# COMPACT_ATOMS: atom_id res chain seq x y z
N MET A 1 31.47 45.33 35.43
CA MET A 1 30.69 44.98 34.22
C MET A 1 29.55 45.98 34.03
N SER A 2 29.45 46.58 32.84
CA SER A 2 28.45 47.63 32.53
C SER A 2 27.02 47.05 32.43
N ARG A 3 25.99 47.86 32.77
CA ARG A 3 24.57 47.48 32.60
C ARG A 3 24.25 47.02 31.16
N ASN A 4 24.95 47.57 30.17
CA ASN A 4 24.81 47.17 28.76
C ASN A 4 25.38 45.78 28.48
N SER A 5 26.46 45.36 29.16
CA SER A 5 27.04 44.03 28.95
C SER A 5 26.10 42.95 29.48
N ARG A 6 25.49 43.16 30.65
CA ARG A 6 24.51 42.22 31.24
C ARG A 6 23.24 42.09 30.40
N ARG A 7 22.79 43.17 29.75
CA ARG A 7 21.62 43.14 28.85
C ARG A 7 21.94 42.35 27.57
N ALA A 8 23.09 42.59 26.96
CA ALA A 8 23.53 41.86 25.78
C ALA A 8 23.71 40.36 26.06
N GLU A 9 24.26 40.01 27.22
CA GLU A 9 24.47 38.63 27.68
C GLU A 9 23.14 37.89 27.90
N ARG A 10 22.14 38.53 28.52
CA ARG A 10 20.78 37.99 28.65
C ARG A 10 20.10 37.76 27.31
N HIS A 11 20.26 38.66 26.35
CA HIS A 11 19.70 38.48 25.00
C HIS A 11 20.39 37.35 24.23
N ARG A 12 21.71 37.18 24.39
CA ARG A 12 22.45 36.04 23.82
C ARG A 12 22.02 34.72 24.44
N ALA A 13 21.86 34.66 25.76
CA ALA A 13 21.35 33.47 26.46
C ALA A 13 19.95 33.07 25.98
N LYS A 14 19.02 34.03 25.86
CA LYS A 14 17.66 33.78 25.31
C LYS A 14 17.68 33.30 23.86
N ARG A 15 18.59 33.84 23.03
CA ARG A 15 18.75 33.40 21.63
C ARG A 15 19.33 31.99 21.54
N MET A 16 20.33 31.67 22.36
CA MET A 16 20.90 30.32 22.44
C MET A 16 19.87 29.31 22.96
N GLU A 17 19.08 29.67 23.97
CA GLU A 17 18.03 28.81 24.50
C GLU A 17 16.91 28.58 23.48
N LYS A 18 16.45 29.63 22.78
CA LYS A 18 15.49 29.51 21.67
C LYS A 18 16.06 28.66 20.53
N HIS A 19 17.34 28.83 20.17
CA HIS A 19 18.00 28.02 19.16
C HIS A 19 18.12 26.54 19.59
N ARG A 20 18.45 26.28 20.85
CA ARG A 20 18.54 24.93 21.43
C ARG A 20 17.16 24.25 21.52
N MET A 21 16.11 25.01 21.84
CA MET A 21 14.72 24.52 21.78
C MET A 21 14.29 24.21 20.34
N MET A 22 14.61 25.07 19.37
CA MET A 22 14.33 24.81 17.95
C MET A 22 15.13 23.62 17.39
N GLN A 23 16.38 23.44 17.81
CA GLN A 23 17.18 22.26 17.46
C GLN A 23 16.61 20.98 18.10
N ARG A 24 16.18 21.02 19.37
CA ARG A 24 15.49 19.89 20.02
C ARG A 24 14.15 19.55 19.37
N ALA A 25 13.38 20.54 18.93
CA ALA A 25 12.15 20.32 18.16
C ALA A 25 12.42 19.74 16.76
N ARG A 26 13.54 20.13 16.14
CA ARG A 26 14.03 19.54 14.88
C ARG A 26 14.59 18.12 15.05
N SER A 27 15.14 17.77 16.21
CA SER A 27 15.69 16.42 16.48
C SER A 27 14.62 15.36 16.77
N VAL A 28 13.36 15.74 17.01
CA VAL A 28 12.25 14.80 17.08
C VAL A 28 11.82 14.45 15.66
N SER A 29 11.92 13.17 15.30
CA SER A 29 11.47 12.62 14.01
C SER A 29 10.09 13.16 13.61
N PRO A 30 9.86 13.56 12.34
CA PRO A 30 8.55 14.01 11.86
C PRO A 30 7.41 13.07 12.23
N TYR A 31 7.66 11.76 12.20
CA TYR A 31 6.70 10.73 12.57
C TYR A 31 6.37 10.76 14.07
N ARG A 32 7.37 10.92 14.94
CA ARG A 32 7.14 11.09 16.39
C ARG A 32 6.41 12.39 16.71
N ARG A 33 6.67 13.47 15.95
CA ARG A 33 5.94 14.73 16.10
C ARG A 33 4.48 14.57 15.71
N ALA A 34 4.20 13.90 14.59
CA ALA A 34 2.83 13.61 14.16
C ALA A 34 2.09 12.74 15.19
N ALA A 35 2.73 11.69 15.70
CA ALA A 35 2.18 10.85 16.76
C ALA A 35 1.87 11.62 18.06
N ALA A 36 2.73 12.57 18.43
CA ALA A 36 2.58 13.36 19.65
C ALA A 36 1.58 14.53 19.52
N GLN A 37 1.15 14.88 18.30
CA GLN A 37 0.32 16.06 18.04
C GLN A 37 -1.16 15.73 17.80
N GLY A 38 -1.52 14.46 17.61
CA GLY A 38 -2.87 14.06 17.23
C GLY A 38 -3.44 12.93 18.10
N GLU A 39 -4.73 13.04 18.37
CA GLU A 39 -5.54 11.96 18.95
C GLU A 39 -5.83 10.91 17.87
N VAL A 40 -6.12 9.68 18.28
CA VAL A 40 -6.58 8.64 17.35
C VAL A 40 -8.01 8.97 16.96
N THR A 41 -8.21 9.35 15.70
CA THR A 41 -9.53 9.71 15.17
C THR A 41 -10.21 8.51 14.50
N ALA A 42 -9.43 7.55 14.01
CA ALA A 42 -9.92 6.29 13.52
C ALA A 42 -8.91 5.16 13.67
N CYS A 43 -9.42 3.96 13.90
CA CYS A 43 -8.63 2.73 13.88
C CYS A 43 -9.53 1.58 13.43
N TYR A 44 -9.02 0.77 12.50
CA TYR A 44 -9.74 -0.31 11.86
C TYR A 44 -8.86 -1.53 11.67
N VAL A 45 -9.50 -2.69 11.52
CA VAL A 45 -8.88 -3.95 11.08
C VAL A 45 -9.86 -4.70 10.17
N ASN A 46 -9.35 -5.56 9.28
CA ASN A 46 -10.21 -6.48 8.54
C ASN A 46 -10.96 -7.43 9.47
N GLU A 47 -12.18 -7.80 9.10
CA GLU A 47 -12.95 -8.87 9.73
C GLU A 47 -12.22 -10.21 9.59
N HIS A 48 -12.55 -11.15 10.46
CA HIS A 48 -11.99 -12.51 10.46
C HIS A 48 -10.45 -12.58 10.48
N TRP A 49 -9.76 -11.50 10.86
CA TRP A 49 -8.30 -11.45 10.86
C TRP A 49 -7.62 -12.51 11.73
N ARG A 50 -8.33 -13.03 12.74
CA ARG A 50 -7.86 -14.17 13.57
C ARG A 50 -8.01 -15.50 12.84
N ASP A 51 -9.17 -15.68 12.22
CA ASP A 51 -9.55 -16.91 11.53
C ASP A 51 -8.76 -17.07 10.22
N ASN A 52 -8.44 -15.96 9.55
CA ASN A 52 -7.67 -15.93 8.31
C ASN A 52 -6.16 -15.78 8.54
N GLY A 53 -5.72 -15.62 9.79
CA GLY A 53 -4.31 -15.47 10.14
C GLY A 53 -3.64 -14.17 9.68
N MET A 54 -4.39 -13.22 9.12
CA MET A 54 -3.87 -11.98 8.55
C MET A 54 -4.64 -10.76 9.05
N ALA A 55 -3.93 -9.83 9.70
CA ALA A 55 -4.47 -8.58 10.21
C ALA A 55 -3.90 -7.37 9.47
N ALA A 56 -4.75 -6.70 8.71
CA ALA A 56 -4.51 -5.40 8.10
C ALA A 56 -5.07 -4.30 9.02
N VAL A 57 -4.19 -3.62 9.76
CA VAL A 57 -4.56 -2.61 10.77
C VAL A 57 -4.32 -1.21 10.24
N PHE A 58 -5.33 -0.35 10.30
CA PHE A 58 -5.27 1.04 9.88
C PHE A 58 -5.44 1.98 11.07
N VAL A 59 -4.62 3.02 11.17
CA VAL A 59 -4.67 4.01 12.25
C VAL A 59 -4.59 5.41 11.65
N LEU A 60 -5.55 6.27 11.98
CA LEU A 60 -5.53 7.70 11.68
C LEU A 60 -5.37 8.50 12.97
N ARG A 61 -4.39 9.41 12.96
CA ARG A 61 -4.21 10.43 13.98
C ARG A 61 -4.43 11.82 13.44
N GLY A 62 -5.05 12.68 14.24
CA GLY A 62 -5.36 14.04 13.86
C GLY A 62 -5.60 14.97 15.03
N ALA A 63 -5.47 16.27 14.77
CA ALA A 63 -5.95 17.31 15.67
C ALA A 63 -6.67 18.39 14.83
N PRO A 64 -7.72 19.04 15.36
CA PRO A 64 -8.40 20.12 14.65
C PRO A 64 -7.42 21.20 14.16
N GLY A 65 -7.51 21.55 12.87
CA GLY A 65 -6.65 22.58 12.25
C GLY A 65 -5.20 22.16 11.97
N ARG A 66 -4.85 20.88 12.14
CA ARG A 66 -3.56 20.30 11.74
C ARG A 66 -3.80 19.17 10.74
N GLY A 67 -2.88 18.96 9.80
CA GLY A 67 -2.93 17.80 8.90
C GLY A 67 -2.93 16.49 9.69
N MET A 68 -3.59 15.46 9.17
CA MET A 68 -3.67 14.15 9.83
C MET A 68 -2.48 13.27 9.43
N SER A 69 -2.34 12.12 10.07
CA SER A 69 -1.31 11.14 9.74
C SER A 69 -1.91 9.75 9.84
N MET A 70 -1.70 8.97 8.79
CA MET A 70 -2.17 7.60 8.72
C MET A 70 -0.99 6.64 8.78
N ALA A 71 -1.19 5.50 9.44
CA ALA A 71 -0.33 4.34 9.33
C ALA A 71 -1.17 3.09 9.07
N SER A 72 -0.59 2.17 8.30
CA SER A 72 -1.13 0.86 7.97
C SER A 72 -0.10 -0.20 8.35
N TYR A 73 -0.56 -1.34 8.83
CA TYR A 73 0.27 -2.47 9.23
C TYR A 73 -0.34 -3.76 8.71
N LEU A 74 0.49 -4.62 8.13
CA LEU A 74 0.11 -5.97 7.77
C LEU A 74 0.81 -6.93 8.73
N VAL A 75 0.02 -7.69 9.49
CA VAL A 75 0.52 -8.62 10.50
C VAL A 75 0.01 -10.01 10.20
N ASP A 76 0.93 -10.93 9.99
CA ASP A 76 0.65 -12.35 9.91
C ASP A 76 0.71 -12.93 11.31
N ILE A 77 -0.47 -13.36 11.75
CA ILE A 77 -0.75 -13.81 13.09
C ILE A 77 -0.24 -15.25 13.27
N TRP A 78 -0.28 -16.06 12.22
CA TRP A 78 0.04 -17.48 12.29
C TRP A 78 1.54 -17.77 12.26
N CYS A 79 2.35 -16.96 11.58
CA CYS A 79 3.76 -17.26 11.39
C CYS A 79 4.67 -16.03 11.39
N LEU A 80 4.54 -15.13 10.42
CA LEU A 80 5.62 -14.18 10.11
C LEU A 80 5.69 -13.00 11.10
N GLY A 81 4.61 -12.69 11.81
CA GLY A 81 4.51 -11.47 12.60
C GLY A 81 4.32 -10.23 11.71
N LEU A 82 4.93 -9.10 12.07
CA LEU A 82 4.78 -7.86 11.28
C LEU A 82 5.40 -8.04 9.87
N LYS A 83 4.55 -8.14 8.84
CA LYS A 83 4.93 -8.32 7.44
C LYS A 83 5.21 -7.01 6.72
N ASP A 84 4.46 -5.95 7.04
CA ASP A 84 4.65 -4.62 6.46
C ASP A 84 4.16 -3.50 7.39
N ALA A 85 4.73 -2.31 7.24
CA ALA A 85 4.33 -1.10 7.94
C ALA A 85 4.62 0.15 7.10
N TRP A 86 3.58 0.89 6.74
CA TRP A 86 3.66 2.09 5.90
C TRP A 86 2.66 3.15 6.36
N GLY A 87 2.69 4.33 5.73
CA GLY A 87 1.76 5.40 6.05
C GLY A 87 2.08 6.71 5.34
N ARG A 88 1.37 7.77 5.73
CA ARG A 88 1.59 9.12 5.19
C ARG A 88 1.29 10.19 6.23
N LEU A 89 2.12 11.23 6.26
CA LEU A 89 1.89 12.43 7.06
C LEU A 89 1.13 13.48 6.25
N GLN A 90 0.47 14.41 6.95
CA GLN A 90 -0.31 15.49 6.33
C GLN A 90 -1.47 15.00 5.45
N TYR A 91 -2.07 13.90 5.88
CA TYR A 91 -3.25 13.31 5.27
C TYR A 91 -4.49 14.17 5.50
N SER A 92 -5.38 14.27 4.51
CA SER A 92 -6.72 14.82 4.65
C SER A 92 -7.73 13.74 5.06
N ARG A 93 -8.92 14.14 5.54
CA ARG A 93 -9.91 13.19 6.06
C ARG A 93 -10.51 12.40 4.91
N ALA A 94 -10.79 13.10 3.81
CA ALA A 94 -11.29 12.51 2.58
C ALA A 94 -10.30 11.47 2.01
N GLU A 95 -8.99 11.73 2.02
CA GLU A 95 -8.00 10.73 1.60
C GLU A 95 -8.05 9.46 2.47
N PHE A 96 -8.28 9.60 3.78
CA PHE A 96 -8.42 8.46 4.69
C PHE A 96 -9.70 7.68 4.50
N ASP A 97 -10.82 8.38 4.41
CA ASP A 97 -12.09 7.71 4.16
C ASP A 97 -12.02 6.95 2.82
N LYS A 98 -11.34 7.48 1.80
CA LYS A 98 -11.03 6.77 0.54
C LYS A 98 -10.11 5.54 0.69
N VAL A 99 -9.20 5.49 1.68
CA VAL A 99 -8.40 4.27 1.95
C VAL A 99 -9.25 3.21 2.63
N ILE A 100 -10.07 3.60 3.59
CA ILE A 100 -10.97 2.68 4.29
C ILE A 100 -12.04 2.14 3.34
N GLU A 101 -12.64 2.99 2.51
CA GLU A 101 -13.58 2.59 1.47
C GLU A 101 -12.97 1.57 0.51
N ARG A 102 -11.71 1.74 0.10
CA ARG A 102 -11.00 0.76 -0.73
C ARG A 102 -10.81 -0.59 -0.06
N GLN A 103 -10.40 -0.58 1.19
CA GLN A 103 -10.15 -1.81 1.93
C GLN A 103 -11.45 -2.57 2.19
N LEU A 104 -12.55 -1.84 2.41
CA LEU A 104 -13.92 -2.39 2.46
C LEU A 104 -14.35 -3.12 1.18
N LEU A 105 -13.67 -2.92 0.03
CA LEU A 105 -13.98 -3.61 -1.23
C LEU A 105 -13.42 -5.03 -1.29
N THR A 106 -12.37 -5.32 -0.51
CA THR A 106 -11.69 -6.63 -0.52
C THR A 106 -11.82 -7.35 0.81
N ASN A 107 -12.04 -6.60 1.90
CA ASN A 107 -12.23 -7.13 3.25
C ASN A 107 -13.21 -6.25 4.00
N ALA A 108 -14.23 -6.82 4.64
CA ALA A 108 -15.02 -6.05 5.60
C ALA A 108 -14.08 -5.49 6.69
N LEU A 109 -14.23 -4.21 7.04
CA LEU A 109 -13.40 -3.54 8.05
C LEU A 109 -14.24 -3.21 9.27
N VAL A 110 -13.76 -3.59 10.45
CA VAL A 110 -14.38 -3.26 11.73
C VAL A 110 -13.57 -2.23 12.49
N ARG A 111 -14.27 -1.41 13.27
CA ARG A 111 -13.62 -0.49 14.21
C ARG A 111 -12.81 -1.28 15.23
N LEU A 112 -11.57 -0.85 15.43
CA LEU A 112 -10.66 -1.44 16.41
C LEU A 112 -10.27 -0.37 17.43
N ASP A 113 -10.18 -0.74 18.70
CA ASP A 113 -9.59 0.14 19.69
C ASP A 113 -8.07 0.17 19.54
N ILE A 114 -7.45 1.29 19.93
CA ILE A 114 -6.02 1.49 19.75
C ILE A 114 -5.17 0.51 20.57
N GLU A 115 -5.64 0.03 21.72
CA GLU A 115 -4.88 -0.91 22.55
C GLU A 115 -4.86 -2.31 21.92
N THR A 116 -5.95 -2.74 21.29
CA THR A 116 -5.95 -3.97 20.49
C THR A 116 -5.06 -3.83 19.26
N ALA A 117 -5.08 -2.69 18.56
CA ALA A 117 -4.14 -2.43 17.45
C ALA A 117 -2.68 -2.48 17.92
N ARG A 118 -2.38 -1.90 19.08
CA ARG A 118 -1.05 -1.96 19.72
C ARG A 118 -0.64 -3.40 20.03
N ARG A 119 -1.54 -4.22 20.59
CA ARG A 119 -1.29 -5.64 20.87
C ARG A 119 -0.96 -6.42 19.59
N ILE A 120 -1.75 -6.23 18.53
CA ILE A 120 -1.52 -6.89 17.24
C ILE A 120 -0.16 -6.48 16.65
N VAL A 121 0.14 -5.19 16.55
CA VAL A 121 1.34 -4.74 15.83
C VAL A 121 2.61 -4.96 16.65
N PHE A 122 2.64 -4.57 17.94
CA PHE A 122 3.83 -4.80 18.77
C PHE A 122 4.02 -6.28 19.12
N GLY A 123 2.92 -7.03 19.27
CA GLY A 123 2.96 -8.49 19.35
C GLY A 123 3.58 -9.09 18.09
N GLY A 124 3.16 -8.65 16.90
CA GLY A 124 3.72 -9.11 15.62
C GLY A 124 5.20 -8.79 15.47
N ILE A 125 5.65 -7.64 15.98
CA ILE A 125 7.08 -7.27 16.04
C ILE A 125 7.85 -8.22 16.96
N ARG A 126 7.33 -8.49 18.17
CA ARG A 126 7.93 -9.44 19.12
C ARG A 126 7.99 -10.85 18.52
N PHE A 127 6.89 -11.30 17.92
CA PHE A 127 6.74 -12.61 17.32
C PHE A 127 7.74 -12.82 16.18
N ALA A 128 7.85 -11.85 15.27
CA ALA A 128 8.84 -11.88 14.18
C ALA A 128 10.27 -12.01 14.72
N LYS A 129 10.64 -11.19 15.72
CA LYS A 129 11.98 -11.23 16.34
C LYS A 129 12.29 -12.56 17.02
N GLN A 130 11.33 -13.11 17.76
CA GLN A 130 11.46 -14.38 18.48
C GLN A 130 11.67 -15.54 17.51
N ASN A 131 10.95 -15.55 16.39
CA ASN A 131 10.98 -16.63 15.41
C ASN A 131 12.03 -16.46 14.30
N GLY A 132 12.80 -15.37 14.31
CA GLY A 132 13.93 -15.16 13.39
C GLY A 132 13.54 -14.55 12.05
N PHE A 133 12.43 -13.82 12.00
CA PHE A 133 11.98 -13.07 10.83
C PHE A 133 12.50 -11.63 10.80
N ARG A 134 12.77 -11.15 9.59
CA ARG A 134 13.15 -9.78 9.27
C ARG A 134 11.92 -8.90 9.35
N LEU A 135 12.07 -7.80 10.07
CA LEU A 135 11.05 -6.76 10.14
C LEU A 135 11.09 -5.86 8.90
N PRO A 136 9.95 -5.26 8.54
CA PRO A 136 9.87 -4.38 7.37
C PRO A 136 10.83 -3.21 7.50
N HIS A 137 11.41 -2.80 6.39
CA HIS A 137 12.37 -1.70 6.41
C HIS A 137 11.72 -0.41 6.93
N LYS A 138 12.35 0.22 7.92
CA LYS A 138 11.91 1.48 8.55
C LYS A 138 10.53 1.42 9.23
N TYR A 139 10.04 0.24 9.63
CA TYR A 139 8.77 0.08 10.34
C TYR A 139 8.63 0.98 11.58
N GLU A 140 9.74 1.33 12.24
CA GLU A 140 9.78 2.18 13.43
C GLU A 140 9.28 3.62 13.17
N ARG A 141 9.29 4.06 11.90
CA ARG A 141 8.68 5.33 11.51
C ARG A 141 7.18 5.32 11.81
N TRP A 142 6.53 4.21 11.52
CA TRP A 142 5.08 4.09 11.54
C TRP A 142 4.57 3.59 12.88
N THR A 143 5.30 2.75 13.60
CA THR A 143 4.89 2.30 14.95
C THR A 143 4.73 3.45 15.95
N ALA A 144 5.38 4.59 15.72
CA ALA A 144 5.14 5.81 16.50
C ALA A 144 3.65 6.22 16.51
N MET A 145 2.88 5.94 15.45
CA MET A 145 1.43 6.20 15.40
C MET A 145 0.63 5.35 16.38
N LEU A 146 1.19 4.27 16.91
CA LEU A 146 0.55 3.47 17.94
C LEU A 146 0.82 4.01 19.34
N GLY A 147 1.71 4.98 19.48
CA GLY A 147 2.19 5.48 20.76
C GLY A 147 3.49 4.80 21.22
N PRO A 148 3.87 4.95 22.50
CA PRO A 148 5.09 4.33 23.04
C PRO A 148 5.05 2.81 22.90
N GLU A 149 6.20 2.22 22.55
CA GLU A 149 6.38 0.77 22.55
C GLU A 149 6.18 0.24 23.98
N PRO A 150 5.33 -0.78 24.18
CA PRO A 150 5.13 -1.39 25.49
C PRO A 150 6.36 -2.22 25.90
N ASP A 151 6.44 -2.59 27.18
CA ASP A 151 7.38 -3.60 27.62
C ASP A 151 7.08 -4.92 26.86
N PRO A 152 8.05 -5.52 26.15
CA PRO A 152 7.83 -6.78 25.44
C PRO A 152 7.22 -7.88 26.31
N GLU A 153 7.56 -7.94 27.61
CA GLU A 153 7.02 -8.97 28.51
C GLU A 153 5.57 -8.72 28.92
N SER A 154 5.07 -7.50 28.74
CA SER A 154 3.66 -7.15 28.97
C SER A 154 2.75 -7.47 27.79
N LEU A 155 3.31 -7.83 26.63
CA LEU A 155 2.54 -8.15 25.43
C LEU A 155 1.94 -9.55 25.54
N ASP A 156 0.62 -9.61 25.41
CA ASP A 156 -0.11 -10.86 25.25
C ASP A 156 0.17 -11.47 23.87
N MET A 157 0.79 -12.65 23.88
CA MET A 157 1.18 -13.39 22.67
C MET A 157 0.19 -14.49 22.31
N SER A 158 -0.90 -14.67 23.07
CA SER A 158 -1.87 -15.76 22.86
C SER A 158 -2.58 -15.71 21.51
N ILE A 159 -2.58 -14.55 20.86
CA ILE A 159 -3.19 -14.39 19.53
C ILE A 159 -2.29 -14.94 18.42
N PHE A 160 -1.00 -15.20 18.66
CA PHE A 160 -0.05 -15.60 17.61
C PHE A 160 0.16 -17.12 17.54
N GLY A 161 0.41 -17.60 16.33
CA GLY A 161 0.46 -19.02 15.99
C GLY A 161 -0.93 -19.59 15.68
N LYS A 162 -0.96 -20.74 14.99
CA LYS A 162 -2.16 -21.57 14.82
C LYS A 162 -1.95 -22.85 15.62
N ASP A 163 -2.86 -23.17 16.53
CA ASP A 163 -2.79 -24.37 17.39
C ASP A 163 -1.46 -24.55 18.14
N GLY A 164 -0.86 -23.43 18.56
CA GLY A 164 0.41 -23.41 19.28
C GLY A 164 1.66 -23.62 18.40
N LYS A 165 1.51 -23.60 17.08
CA LYS A 165 2.60 -23.74 16.10
C LYS A 165 2.71 -22.50 15.20
N LEU A 166 3.86 -22.39 14.52
CA LEU A 166 4.03 -21.47 13.41
C LEU A 166 3.37 -22.10 12.18
N PHE A 167 2.36 -21.44 11.62
CA PHE A 167 1.65 -21.95 10.44
C PHE A 167 1.85 -21.02 9.26
N PHE A 168 2.76 -21.38 8.35
CA PHE A 168 3.10 -20.57 7.19
C PHE A 168 2.23 -20.95 6.00
N VAL A 169 1.51 -19.97 5.43
CA VAL A 169 0.78 -20.13 4.17
C VAL A 169 1.46 -19.29 3.10
N GLY A 170 1.83 -19.93 1.99
CA GLY A 170 2.48 -19.27 0.86
C GLY A 170 3.59 -20.11 0.22
N GLN A 171 4.35 -19.50 -0.67
CA GLN A 171 5.45 -20.19 -1.33
C GLN A 171 6.70 -20.15 -0.44
N LEU A 172 7.50 -21.22 -0.43
CA LEU A 172 8.76 -21.25 0.33
C LEU A 172 9.74 -20.16 -0.12
N SER A 173 9.64 -19.71 -1.38
CA SER A 173 10.41 -18.58 -1.89
C SER A 173 10.18 -17.29 -1.12
N ASP A 174 8.97 -17.07 -0.59
CA ASP A 174 8.61 -15.85 0.16
C ASP A 174 9.37 -15.75 1.49
N LEU A 175 9.85 -16.89 2.00
CA LEU A 175 10.66 -16.95 3.21
C LEU A 175 12.12 -16.53 2.97
N ASN A 176 12.62 -16.54 1.72
CA ASN A 176 14.03 -16.21 1.42
C ASN A 176 14.40 -14.80 1.87
N GLU A 177 13.49 -13.84 1.69
CA GLU A 177 13.74 -12.44 2.07
C GLU A 177 13.40 -12.14 3.53
N ARG A 178 12.73 -13.09 4.20
CA ARG A 178 12.17 -12.89 5.55
C ARG A 178 12.98 -13.61 6.63
N LEU A 179 13.56 -14.78 6.37
CA LEU A 179 14.33 -15.49 7.39
C LEU A 179 15.73 -14.89 7.57
N ILE A 180 16.17 -14.77 8.83
CA ILE A 180 17.49 -14.25 9.19
C ILE A 180 18.47 -15.38 9.55
N ARG A 181 17.97 -16.47 10.13
CA ARG A 181 18.81 -17.47 10.84
C ARG A 181 18.78 -18.88 10.26
N SER A 182 17.95 -19.13 9.24
CA SER A 182 17.80 -20.43 8.61
C SER A 182 17.33 -20.27 7.17
N THR A 183 17.55 -21.30 6.35
CA THR A 183 16.92 -21.41 5.04
C THR A 183 15.43 -21.73 5.17
N PRO A 184 14.60 -21.46 4.14
CA PRO A 184 13.20 -21.90 4.13
C PRO A 184 13.04 -23.41 4.36
N GLN A 185 13.92 -24.24 3.80
CA GLN A 185 13.88 -25.69 3.94
C GLN A 185 14.18 -26.16 5.36
N GLU A 186 15.12 -25.51 6.04
CA GLU A 186 15.40 -25.78 7.46
C GLU A 186 14.24 -25.31 8.34
N PHE A 187 13.64 -24.17 8.02
CA PHE A 187 12.52 -23.60 8.76
C PHE A 187 11.31 -24.54 8.77
N VAL A 188 10.84 -25.00 7.60
CA VAL A 188 9.66 -25.88 7.51
C VAL A 188 9.88 -27.30 8.01
N ARG A 189 11.13 -27.69 8.28
CA ARG A 189 11.46 -28.98 8.91
C ARG A 189 11.41 -28.95 10.44
N ARG A 190 11.26 -27.78 11.04
CA ARG A 190 11.14 -27.66 12.50
C ARG A 190 9.83 -28.32 12.96
N PRO A 191 9.83 -29.02 14.11
CA PRO A 191 8.64 -29.71 14.61
C PRO A 191 7.51 -28.76 15.03
N ASP A 192 7.82 -27.48 15.27
CA ASP A 192 6.89 -26.42 15.63
C ASP A 192 6.40 -25.59 14.43
N VAL A 193 6.72 -26.01 13.20
CA VAL A 193 6.32 -25.33 11.96
C VAL A 193 5.42 -26.24 11.13
N GLU A 194 4.32 -25.69 10.66
CA GLU A 194 3.47 -26.24 9.63
C GLU A 194 3.46 -25.30 8.43
N TRP A 195 3.33 -25.88 7.23
CA TRP A 195 3.37 -25.14 5.97
C TRP A 195 2.32 -25.68 5.01
N ALA A 196 1.55 -24.77 4.41
CA ALA A 196 0.61 -25.06 3.35
C ALA A 196 0.83 -24.09 2.17
N LEU A 197 0.52 -24.55 0.96
CA LEU A 197 0.37 -23.65 -0.18
C LEU A 197 -0.97 -22.93 -0.08
N GLU A 198 -1.04 -21.71 -0.62
CA GLU A 198 -2.24 -20.86 -0.53
C GLU A 198 -3.49 -21.53 -1.12
N ALA A 199 -3.33 -22.27 -2.23
CA ALA A 199 -4.41 -23.07 -2.83
C ALA A 199 -4.89 -24.27 -1.98
N ASP A 200 -4.05 -24.75 -1.05
CA ASP A 200 -4.40 -25.85 -0.14
C ASP A 200 -5.01 -25.34 1.18
N ALA A 201 -4.79 -24.07 1.53
CA ALA A 201 -5.31 -23.46 2.77
C ALA A 201 -6.83 -23.22 2.70
N ASP A 202 -7.37 -22.91 1.52
CA ASP A 202 -8.82 -22.78 1.27
C ASP A 202 -9.59 -24.12 1.38
N SER A 203 -8.87 -25.24 1.43
CA SER A 203 -9.48 -26.58 1.57
C SER A 203 -9.66 -27.02 3.04
N ALA A 204 -9.17 -26.23 3.99
CA ALA A 204 -9.15 -26.58 5.41
C ALA A 204 -9.76 -25.49 6.29
N GLU A 205 -11.05 -25.23 6.11
CA GLU A 205 -12.08 -25.11 7.17
C GLU A 205 -13.37 -24.56 6.54
N ASP A 206 -14.37 -25.44 6.47
CA ASP A 206 -15.75 -25.15 6.10
C ASP A 206 -16.35 -24.12 7.09
N MET A 207 -16.23 -22.83 6.75
CA MET A 207 -16.89 -21.71 7.43
C MET A 207 -17.51 -20.83 6.35
N GLY A 208 -18.82 -21.02 6.15
CA GLY A 208 -19.57 -20.43 5.05
C GLY A 208 -19.55 -18.92 4.98
N GLU A 209 -19.23 -18.41 3.79
CA GLU A 209 -19.60 -17.09 3.31
C GLU A 209 -19.78 -17.16 1.78
N ALA A 210 -20.70 -16.36 1.26
CA ALA A 210 -21.18 -16.42 -0.13
C ALA A 210 -20.03 -16.50 -1.15
N GLY A 211 -20.15 -17.44 -2.10
CA GLY A 211 -19.12 -17.76 -3.08
C GLY A 211 -18.52 -16.55 -3.78
N TYR A 212 -17.29 -16.20 -3.39
CA TYR A 212 -16.42 -15.32 -4.16
C TYR A 212 -15.89 -16.11 -5.36
N ASP A 213 -16.48 -15.87 -6.53
CA ASP A 213 -16.01 -16.46 -7.78
C ASP A 213 -14.86 -15.62 -8.34
N SER A 214 -13.63 -16.03 -8.01
CA SER A 214 -12.39 -15.38 -8.48
C SER A 214 -12.30 -15.33 -10.00
N ALA A 215 -12.85 -16.31 -10.71
CA ALA A 215 -12.84 -16.32 -12.17
C ALA A 215 -13.85 -15.31 -12.74
N ALA A 216 -15.02 -15.17 -12.13
CA ALA A 216 -15.98 -14.13 -12.49
C ALA A 216 -15.43 -12.72 -12.17
N TRP A 217 -14.66 -12.59 -11.09
CA TRP A 217 -13.98 -11.36 -10.72
C TRP A 217 -12.91 -10.94 -11.73
N GLU A 218 -12.00 -11.85 -12.08
CA GLU A 218 -10.97 -11.62 -13.09
C GLU A 218 -11.60 -11.29 -14.45
N ALA A 219 -12.66 -11.99 -14.85
CA ALA A 219 -13.39 -11.71 -16.08
C ALA A 219 -14.06 -10.33 -16.07
N ALA A 220 -14.62 -9.90 -14.93
CA ALA A 220 -15.22 -8.58 -14.79
C ALA A 220 -14.18 -7.45 -14.83
N CYS A 221 -13.02 -7.66 -14.20
CA CYS A 221 -11.89 -6.73 -14.25
C CYS A 221 -11.33 -6.60 -15.67
N ASP A 222 -11.12 -7.71 -16.37
CA ASP A 222 -10.63 -7.69 -17.76
C ASP A 222 -11.62 -7.00 -18.70
N ALA A 223 -12.92 -7.30 -18.57
CA ALA A 223 -13.97 -6.65 -19.36
C ALA A 223 -14.00 -5.13 -19.14
N LEU A 224 -13.79 -4.67 -17.91
CA LEU A 224 -13.72 -3.24 -17.60
C LEU A 224 -12.47 -2.57 -18.16
N VAL A 225 -11.30 -3.20 -18.01
CA VAL A 225 -10.05 -2.71 -18.62
C VAL A 225 -10.23 -2.57 -20.13
N ASP A 226 -10.86 -3.56 -20.76
CA ASP A 226 -11.12 -3.57 -22.20
C ASP A 226 -12.07 -2.45 -22.65
N GLU A 227 -13.20 -2.29 -21.94
CA GLU A 227 -14.16 -1.21 -22.20
C GLU A 227 -13.50 0.16 -22.06
N ARG A 228 -12.71 0.35 -21.01
CA ARG A 228 -12.08 1.62 -20.72
C ARG A 228 -10.96 1.94 -21.70
N ALA A 229 -10.18 0.94 -22.07
CA ALA A 229 -9.19 1.06 -23.14
C ALA A 229 -9.87 1.43 -24.46
N ALA A 230 -11.06 0.90 -24.75
CA ALA A 230 -11.80 1.23 -25.97
C ALA A 230 -12.28 2.70 -25.97
N ASP A 231 -12.82 3.17 -24.85
CA ASP A 231 -13.21 4.58 -24.68
C ASP A 231 -12.00 5.52 -24.82
N MET A 232 -10.89 5.21 -24.14
CA MET A 232 -9.68 6.02 -24.20
C MET A 232 -9.01 5.99 -25.57
N SER A 233 -8.98 4.83 -26.23
CA SER A 233 -8.52 4.70 -27.60
C SER A 233 -9.32 5.61 -28.54
N ARG A 234 -10.65 5.61 -28.42
CA ARG A 234 -11.53 6.48 -29.21
C ARG A 234 -11.21 7.96 -29.00
N ARG A 235 -11.15 8.41 -27.74
CA ARG A 235 -10.86 9.81 -27.40
C ARG A 235 -9.47 10.24 -27.85
N CYS A 236 -8.48 9.36 -27.72
CA CYS A 236 -7.11 9.59 -28.17
C CYS A 236 -7.06 9.71 -29.70
N ARG A 237 -7.74 8.83 -30.43
CA ARG A 237 -7.86 8.91 -31.91
C ARG A 237 -8.51 10.23 -32.35
N ASP A 238 -9.59 10.65 -31.71
CA ASP A 238 -10.27 11.92 -32.04
C ASP A 238 -9.34 13.12 -31.77
N TRP A 239 -8.59 13.09 -30.67
CA TRP A 239 -7.62 14.11 -30.31
C TRP A 239 -6.45 14.19 -31.30
N LEU A 240 -5.88 13.05 -31.71
CA LEU A 240 -4.83 12.97 -32.73
C LEU A 240 -5.33 13.48 -34.09
N THR A 241 -6.52 13.03 -34.50
CA THR A 241 -7.14 13.42 -35.77
C THR A 241 -7.38 14.94 -35.82
N SER A 242 -7.84 15.53 -34.72
CA SER A 242 -8.02 17.00 -34.60
C SER A 242 -6.72 17.81 -34.77
N ARG A 243 -5.56 17.16 -34.63
CA ARG A 243 -4.21 17.73 -34.78
C ARG A 243 -3.53 17.35 -36.10
N ASN A 244 -4.25 16.73 -37.04
CA ASN A 244 -3.69 16.13 -38.25
C ASN A 244 -2.57 15.11 -37.95
N GLN A 245 -2.63 14.44 -36.80
CA GLN A 245 -1.75 13.33 -36.46
C GLN A 245 -2.44 12.00 -36.78
N VAL A 246 -1.67 11.01 -37.22
CA VAL A 246 -2.18 9.68 -37.57
C VAL A 246 -2.27 8.83 -36.29
N PRO A 247 -3.47 8.37 -35.89
CA PRO A 247 -3.59 7.48 -34.75
C PRO A 247 -2.98 6.11 -35.03
N HIS A 248 -2.17 5.63 -34.09
CA HIS A 248 -1.57 4.30 -34.19
C HIS A 248 -2.67 3.22 -34.11
N PRO A 249 -2.62 2.16 -34.95
CA PRO A 249 -3.66 1.11 -34.97
C PRO A 249 -3.80 0.37 -33.63
N MET A 250 -2.69 0.20 -32.89
CA MET A 250 -2.63 -0.50 -31.60
C MET A 250 -3.01 0.37 -30.40
N LEU A 251 -3.65 1.53 -30.60
CA LEU A 251 -4.01 2.42 -29.49
C LEU A 251 -4.87 1.75 -28.42
N HIS A 252 -5.75 0.81 -28.78
CA HIS A 252 -6.57 0.09 -27.80
C HIS A 252 -5.71 -0.81 -26.90
N GLU A 253 -4.84 -1.62 -27.49
CA GLU A 253 -3.89 -2.47 -26.77
C GLU A 253 -2.93 -1.64 -25.90
N ALA A 254 -2.44 -0.52 -26.44
CA ALA A 254 -1.61 0.43 -25.69
C ALA A 254 -2.34 0.98 -24.46
N TRP A 255 -3.62 1.34 -24.59
CA TRP A 255 -4.42 1.77 -23.44
C TRP A 255 -4.65 0.63 -22.45
N ARG A 256 -4.87 -0.61 -22.89
CA ARG A 256 -4.95 -1.77 -21.96
C ARG A 256 -3.65 -1.93 -21.17
N GLY A 257 -2.49 -1.88 -21.84
CA GLY A 257 -1.18 -1.96 -21.19
C GLY A 257 -0.91 -0.82 -20.22
N VAL A 258 -1.27 0.42 -20.59
CA VAL A 258 -1.18 1.59 -19.70
C VAL A 258 -2.09 1.41 -18.48
N LEU A 259 -3.31 0.93 -18.65
CA LEU A 259 -4.27 0.73 -17.55
C LEU A 259 -3.80 -0.36 -16.59
N ASN A 260 -3.33 -1.49 -17.11
CA ASN A 260 -2.77 -2.60 -16.33
C ASN A 260 -1.47 -2.20 -15.61
N ALA A 261 -0.60 -1.44 -16.27
CA ALA A 261 0.59 -0.90 -15.63
C ALA A 261 0.20 0.04 -14.49
N VAL A 262 -0.77 0.94 -14.68
CA VAL A 262 -1.19 1.90 -13.64
C VAL A 262 -1.88 1.22 -12.46
N SER A 263 -2.61 0.11 -12.66
CA SER A 263 -3.21 -0.65 -11.55
C SER A 263 -2.15 -1.30 -10.63
N ASP A 264 -0.95 -1.58 -11.15
CA ASP A 264 0.17 -2.16 -10.40
C ASP A 264 1.14 -1.12 -9.80
N PHE A 265 0.94 0.18 -10.05
CA PHE A 265 1.82 1.23 -9.53
C PHE A 265 1.40 1.69 -8.12
N ASP A 266 2.35 1.62 -7.18
CA ASP A 266 2.23 2.16 -5.83
C ASP A 266 2.00 3.70 -5.87
N GLU A 267 1.09 4.22 -5.03
CA GLU A 267 0.54 5.59 -5.09
C GLU A 267 1.62 6.70 -5.03
N GLU A 268 2.78 6.43 -4.41
CA GLU A 268 3.90 7.39 -4.36
C GLU A 268 4.55 7.67 -5.72
N ARG A 269 4.50 6.74 -6.69
CA ARG A 269 5.10 6.91 -8.03
C ARG A 269 4.09 7.39 -9.08
N ILE A 270 2.79 7.20 -8.85
CA ILE A 270 1.72 7.77 -9.70
C ILE A 270 1.68 9.29 -9.55
N ALA A 271 1.92 9.82 -8.34
CA ALA A 271 2.04 11.26 -8.14
C ALA A 271 3.23 11.89 -8.91
N ASP A 272 4.26 11.10 -9.20
CA ASP A 272 5.38 11.52 -10.04
C ASP A 272 5.00 11.50 -11.54
N LEU A 273 4.05 10.66 -12.00
CA LEU A 273 3.53 10.66 -13.38
C LEU A 273 2.91 12.00 -13.82
N ASP A 274 2.36 12.75 -12.86
CA ASP A 274 1.85 14.12 -13.02
C ASP A 274 2.94 15.20 -12.87
N ALA A 275 4.17 14.85 -12.50
CA ALA A 275 5.28 15.79 -12.42
C ALA A 275 5.89 15.99 -13.81
N PRO A 276 6.08 17.23 -14.29
CA PRO A 276 6.62 17.51 -15.63
C PRO A 276 8.07 17.05 -15.86
N ASP A 277 8.73 16.44 -14.86
CA ASP A 277 10.17 16.21 -14.82
C ASP A 277 10.56 14.83 -14.23
N ILE A 278 9.75 13.79 -14.49
CA ILE A 278 10.16 12.40 -14.21
C ILE A 278 11.43 12.10 -15.00
N SER A 279 12.42 11.50 -14.33
CA SER A 279 13.66 11.10 -15.00
C SER A 279 13.37 10.16 -16.17
N LEU A 280 14.09 10.34 -17.28
CA LEU A 280 13.95 9.54 -18.52
C LEU A 280 13.92 8.02 -18.25
N GLY A 281 14.64 7.55 -17.21
CA GLY A 281 14.70 6.14 -16.83
C GLY A 281 13.43 5.59 -16.16
N ALA A 282 12.65 6.42 -15.46
CA ALA A 282 11.38 5.97 -14.87
C ALA A 282 10.25 5.92 -15.92
N TRP A 283 10.32 6.79 -16.94
CA TRP A 283 9.46 6.68 -18.13
C TRP A 283 9.75 5.42 -18.93
N GLN A 284 11.02 5.08 -19.12
CA GLN A 284 11.43 3.86 -19.82
C GLN A 284 11.00 2.59 -19.08
N ASP A 285 11.11 2.53 -17.74
CA ASP A 285 10.61 1.42 -16.92
C ASP A 285 9.07 1.28 -17.01
N PHE A 286 8.34 2.40 -17.01
CA PHE A 286 6.89 2.39 -17.19
C PHE A 286 6.46 1.89 -18.57
N GLU A 287 7.05 2.45 -19.64
CA GLU A 287 6.76 2.04 -21.03
C GLU A 287 7.07 0.55 -21.24
N TYR A 288 8.20 0.08 -20.71
CA TYR A 288 8.61 -1.32 -20.77
C TYR A 288 7.63 -2.25 -20.03
N ARG A 289 7.15 -1.86 -18.84
CA ARG A 289 6.15 -2.64 -18.10
C ARG A 289 4.79 -2.65 -18.79
N ALA A 290 4.32 -1.50 -19.25
CA ALA A 290 3.07 -1.39 -19.99
C ALA A 290 3.08 -2.26 -21.25
N ALA A 291 4.23 -2.37 -21.92
CA ALA A 291 4.43 -3.30 -23.03
C ALA A 291 4.39 -4.78 -22.60
N ASN A 292 4.88 -5.14 -21.40
CA ASN A 292 4.85 -6.51 -20.87
C ASN A 292 3.46 -6.97 -20.40
N PHE A 293 2.56 -6.04 -20.06
CA PHE A 293 1.15 -6.35 -19.72
C PHE A 293 0.25 -6.51 -20.94
N ILE A 294 0.78 -6.20 -22.12
CA ILE A 294 0.18 -6.56 -23.39
C ILE A 294 0.82 -7.90 -23.72
N ASP A 295 0.04 -8.92 -24.07
CA ASP A 295 0.52 -10.26 -24.51
C ASP A 295 1.29 -10.15 -25.85
N ALA A 296 2.39 -9.40 -25.84
CA ALA A 296 3.33 -9.23 -26.92
C ALA A 296 4.26 -10.42 -26.95
N ASP A 297 4.58 -10.87 -28.16
CA ASP A 297 5.63 -11.88 -28.33
C ASP A 297 6.98 -11.19 -28.02
N PRO A 298 7.71 -11.62 -26.98
CA PRO A 298 8.96 -10.99 -26.58
C PRO A 298 10.06 -11.07 -27.66
N ASP A 299 9.91 -11.97 -28.64
CA ASP A 299 10.86 -12.15 -29.75
C ASP A 299 10.49 -11.30 -31.00
N ASP A 300 9.35 -10.59 -30.99
CA ASP A 300 8.87 -9.73 -32.09
C ASP A 300 9.17 -8.25 -31.80
N GLU A 301 10.42 -7.84 -32.06
CA GLU A 301 10.91 -6.47 -31.84
C GLU A 301 10.07 -5.40 -32.57
N ASP A 302 9.58 -5.71 -33.77
CA ASP A 302 8.75 -4.79 -34.57
C ASP A 302 7.38 -4.56 -33.90
N ARG A 303 6.77 -5.63 -33.37
CA ARG A 303 5.52 -5.53 -32.61
C ARG A 303 5.71 -4.76 -31.30
N ILE A 304 6.82 -5.00 -30.59
CA ILE A 304 7.15 -4.27 -29.36
C ILE A 304 7.32 -2.78 -29.64
N GLU A 305 8.10 -2.39 -30.65
CA GLU A 305 8.26 -0.97 -31.00
C GLU A 305 6.95 -0.33 -31.48
N SER A 306 6.11 -1.07 -32.21
CA SER A 306 4.78 -0.60 -32.62
C SER A 306 3.86 -0.35 -31.42
N ILE A 307 3.92 -1.21 -30.39
CA ILE A 307 3.21 -1.02 -29.12
C ILE A 307 3.75 0.21 -28.38
N LEU A 308 5.07 0.36 -28.29
CA LEU A 308 5.70 1.50 -27.63
C LEU A 308 5.34 2.83 -28.31
N ASP A 309 5.25 2.87 -29.64
CA ASP A 309 4.79 4.06 -30.37
C ASP A 309 3.32 4.40 -30.04
N ALA A 310 2.45 3.39 -29.97
CA ALA A 310 1.06 3.55 -29.55
C ALA A 310 0.94 4.05 -28.09
N ILE A 311 1.77 3.54 -27.17
CA ILE A 311 1.84 3.97 -25.77
C ILE A 311 2.29 5.44 -25.70
N ARG A 312 3.29 5.85 -26.48
CA ARG A 312 3.75 7.25 -26.53
C ARG A 312 2.62 8.20 -26.97
N GLN A 313 1.81 7.80 -27.95
CA GLN A 313 0.62 8.58 -28.37
C GLN A 313 -0.43 8.67 -27.24
N ALA A 314 -0.71 7.58 -26.54
CA ALA A 314 -1.61 7.55 -25.39
C ALA A 314 -1.11 8.48 -24.25
N MET A 315 0.19 8.41 -23.92
CA MET A 315 0.78 9.24 -22.87
C MET A 315 0.81 10.73 -23.24
N ALA A 316 1.06 11.08 -24.50
CA ALA A 316 0.98 12.46 -24.98
C ALA A 316 -0.43 13.04 -24.80
N TYR A 317 -1.46 12.24 -25.12
CA TYR A 317 -2.85 12.58 -24.88
C TYR A 317 -3.13 12.85 -23.38
N MET A 318 -2.64 12.00 -22.47
CA MET A 318 -2.82 12.20 -21.02
C MET A 318 -2.17 13.50 -20.53
N ARG A 319 -0.91 13.73 -20.91
CA ARG A 319 -0.12 14.90 -20.49
C ARG A 319 -0.77 16.21 -20.91
N GLU A 320 -1.26 16.31 -22.14
CA GLU A 320 -1.80 17.57 -22.65
C GLU A 320 -3.20 17.88 -22.09
N ARG A 321 -4.02 16.85 -21.86
CA ARG A 321 -5.38 17.03 -21.34
C ARG A 321 -5.46 17.02 -19.82
N GLY A 322 -4.34 16.79 -19.15
CA GLY A 322 -4.28 16.63 -17.69
C GLY A 322 -5.33 15.65 -17.21
N VAL A 323 -5.53 14.55 -17.95
CA VAL A 323 -6.63 13.61 -17.71
C VAL A 323 -6.40 13.04 -16.31
N PRO A 324 -7.20 13.43 -15.29
CA PRO A 324 -7.11 12.81 -13.99
C PRO A 324 -7.75 11.45 -14.17
N PHE A 325 -6.92 10.44 -14.38
CA PHE A 325 -7.40 9.14 -14.74
C PHE A 325 -7.76 8.37 -13.46
N ASP A 326 -8.95 8.60 -12.92
CA ASP A 326 -9.44 7.87 -11.74
C ASP A 326 -10.08 6.53 -12.18
N PHE A 327 -9.23 5.59 -12.62
CA PHE A 327 -9.62 4.21 -12.94
C PHE A 327 -10.40 3.57 -11.78
N LYS A 328 -10.07 4.00 -10.57
CA LYS A 328 -10.58 3.49 -9.31
C LYS A 328 -12.02 3.93 -9.01
N GLU A 329 -12.45 5.14 -9.36
CA GLU A 329 -13.87 5.52 -9.26
C GLU A 329 -14.76 4.73 -10.24
N GLU A 330 -14.26 4.48 -11.46
CA GLU A 330 -14.98 3.70 -12.48
C GLU A 330 -15.02 2.20 -12.13
N TYR A 331 -13.92 1.66 -11.60
CA TYR A 331 -13.80 0.30 -11.06
C TYR A 331 -14.75 0.05 -9.89
N VAL A 332 -14.84 0.99 -8.95
CA VAL A 332 -15.79 0.94 -7.83
C VAL A 332 -17.24 1.01 -8.31
N ARG A 333 -17.52 1.74 -9.40
CA ARG A 333 -18.87 1.80 -9.99
C ARG A 333 -19.28 0.46 -10.59
N VAL A 334 -18.39 -0.17 -11.37
CA VAL A 334 -18.62 -1.48 -12.00
C VAL A 334 -18.76 -2.58 -10.94
N GLN A 335 -17.99 -2.53 -9.86
CA GLN A 335 -18.18 -3.40 -8.69
C GLN A 335 -19.58 -3.28 -8.09
N ARG A 336 -20.08 -2.04 -7.88
CA ARG A 336 -21.45 -1.83 -7.37
C ARG A 336 -22.51 -2.36 -8.31
N GLU A 337 -22.31 -2.24 -9.61
CA GLU A 337 -23.22 -2.74 -10.64
C GLU A 337 -23.22 -4.28 -10.71
N ALA A 338 -22.05 -4.93 -10.59
CA ALA A 338 -21.89 -6.39 -10.57
C ALA A 338 -22.44 -7.05 -9.29
N ILE A 339 -22.27 -6.40 -8.13
CA ILE A 339 -22.88 -6.83 -6.86
C ILE A 339 -24.41 -6.66 -6.91
N SER A 340 -24.90 -5.62 -7.59
CA SER A 340 -26.35 -5.39 -7.72
C SER A 340 -27.05 -6.37 -8.68
N SER A 341 -26.33 -6.93 -9.66
CA SER A 341 -26.87 -7.88 -10.64
C SER A 341 -26.90 -9.32 -10.14
N THR A 342 -26.10 -9.65 -9.12
CA THR A 342 -26.04 -10.96 -8.44
C THR A 342 -26.97 -11.05 -7.21
N ALA A 343 -27.56 -9.92 -6.79
CA ALA A 343 -28.54 -9.86 -5.69
C ALA A 343 -30.01 -10.05 -6.14
N LYS A 344 -30.25 -10.55 -7.35
CA LYS A 344 -31.55 -11.01 -7.87
C LYS A 344 -31.48 -12.48 -8.23
#